data_AF-A0A2B3U887-F1
#
_entry.id   AF-A0A2B3U887-F1
#
_cell.length_a   1.000
_cell.length_b   1.000
_cell.length_c   1.000
_cell.angle_alpha   90.00
_cell.angle_beta   90.00
_cell.angle_gamma   90.00
#
_symmetry.space_group_name_H-M   'P 1'
#
loop_
_entity.id
_entity.type
_entity.pdbx_description
1 polymer ?
#
loop_
_entity_poly.entity_id
_entity_poly.type
_entity_poly.pdbx_seq_one_letter_code
_entity_poly.pdbx_strand_id
1 'polypeptide(L)'
;MEYEYDDSVHLHLDYFGAEGDMESIAYKRKHEDVWDVYFNFGVYGIQKDDVGAGMFMDEYAGYYVFSVHARDLSWEFGSAQFEEWVLKNHIVEKALQK
;
A
#
# COMPACT_ATOMS: atom_id res chain seq x y z
N MET A 1 10.92 -12.27 5.64
CA MET A 1 10.98 -10.93 5.00
C MET A 1 12.43 -10.55 4.85
N GLU A 2 12.77 -9.81 3.80
CA GLU A 2 14.15 -9.35 3.54
C GLU A 2 14.57 -8.23 4.51
N TYR A 3 13.62 -7.54 5.12
CA TYR A 3 13.84 -6.39 6.01
C TYR A 3 13.23 -6.60 7.41
N GLU A 4 13.82 -5.95 8.40
CA GLU A 4 13.23 -5.78 9.74
C GLU A 4 12.43 -4.46 9.79
N TYR A 5 11.19 -4.55 10.27
CA TYR A 5 10.31 -3.39 10.46
C TYR A 5 10.33 -2.90 11.91
N ASP A 6 9.99 -1.64 12.10
CA ASP A 6 9.71 -1.08 13.42
C ASP A 6 8.27 -1.42 13.82
N ASP A 7 8.11 -2.42 14.69
CA ASP A 7 6.79 -2.90 15.14
C ASP A 7 5.97 -1.83 15.90
N SER A 8 6.59 -0.71 16.29
CA SER A 8 5.91 0.39 16.98
C SER A 8 5.30 1.43 16.04
N VAL A 9 5.62 1.39 14.74
CA VAL A 9 5.21 2.41 13.78
C VAL A 9 4.72 1.80 12.47
N HIS A 10 3.49 2.14 12.11
CA HIS A 10 2.93 1.98 10.77
C HIS A 10 2.04 3.17 10.46
N LEU A 11 1.72 3.35 9.19
CA LEU A 11 0.86 4.43 8.72
C LEU A 11 -0.15 3.90 7.72
N HIS A 12 -1.43 4.19 7.93
CA HIS A 12 -2.48 3.94 6.96
C HIS A 12 -2.44 5.06 5.91
N LEU A 13 -2.45 4.69 4.63
CA LEU A 13 -2.45 5.61 3.50
C LEU A 13 -3.73 5.41 2.71
N ASP A 14 -4.40 6.52 2.41
CA ASP A 14 -5.76 6.50 1.91
C ASP A 14 -5.84 7.03 0.48
N TYR A 15 -6.75 6.45 -0.29
CA TYR A 15 -7.23 6.98 -1.54
C TYR A 15 -8.73 7.28 -1.39
N PHE A 16 -9.14 8.51 -1.70
CA PHE A 16 -10.54 8.93 -1.70
C PHE A 16 -11.00 9.19 -3.13
N GLY A 17 -11.67 8.21 -3.73
CA GLY A 17 -12.25 8.30 -5.07
C GLY A 17 -13.77 8.44 -5.04
N ALA A 18 -14.36 8.91 -6.14
CA ALA A 18 -15.81 8.96 -6.28
C ALA A 18 -16.45 7.55 -6.27
N GLU A 19 -15.66 6.56 -6.67
CA GLU A 19 -16.01 5.16 -6.79
C GLU A 19 -15.84 4.38 -5.48
N GLY A 20 -15.23 5.00 -4.46
CA GLY A 20 -15.03 4.45 -3.13
C GLY A 20 -13.64 4.72 -2.56
N ASP A 21 -13.52 4.44 -1.26
CA ASP A 21 -12.29 4.64 -0.50
C ASP A 21 -11.44 3.37 -0.52
N MET A 22 -10.12 3.54 -0.60
CA MET A 22 -9.15 2.45 -0.49
C MET A 22 -8.07 2.79 0.52
N GLU A 23 -7.57 1.79 1.23
CA GLU A 23 -6.56 1.94 2.27
C GLU A 23 -5.42 0.96 2.03
N SER A 24 -4.20 1.42 2.29
CA SER A 24 -2.97 0.61 2.36
C SER A 24 -2.24 0.85 3.67
N ILE A 25 -1.31 -0.04 4.03
CA ILE A 25 -0.50 0.08 5.24
C ILE A 25 0.97 0.21 4.85
N ALA A 26 1.62 1.25 5.35
CA ALA A 26 3.05 1.48 5.21
C ALA A 26 3.79 1.09 6.50
N TYR A 27 4.80 0.24 6.39
CA TYR A 27 5.66 -0.16 7.50
C TYR A 27 7.05 0.47 7.37
N LYS A 28 7.53 1.07 8.47
CA LYS A 28 8.85 1.69 8.53
C LYS A 28 9.94 0.61 8.64
N ARG A 29 10.91 0.61 7.72
CA ARG A 29 12.12 -0.21 7.88
C ARG A 29 12.95 0.33 9.05
N LYS A 30 13.39 -0.55 9.93
CA LYS A 30 14.04 -0.20 11.20
C LYS A 30 15.39 0.50 11.04
N HIS A 31 16.10 0.23 9.94
CA HIS A 31 17.48 0.67 9.72
C HIS A 31 17.65 1.56 8.49
N GLU A 32 16.56 1.96 7.84
CA GLU A 32 16.59 2.70 6.58
C GLU A 32 15.53 3.82 6.58
N ASP A 33 15.80 4.88 5.82
CA ASP A 33 14.82 5.93 5.54
C ASP A 33 13.84 5.49 4.44
N VAL A 34 13.19 4.34 4.68
CA VAL A 34 12.28 3.68 3.75
C VAL A 34 11.04 3.17 4.46
N TRP A 35 9.91 3.32 3.79
CA TRP A 35 8.62 2.75 4.16
C TRP A 35 8.14 1.83 3.05
N ASP A 36 7.83 0.59 3.37
CA ASP A 36 7.24 -0.34 2.40
C ASP A 36 5.72 -0.32 2.53
N VAL A 37 5.04 -0.13 1.40
CA VAL A 37 3.59 -0.03 1.33
C VAL A 37 3.01 -1.37 0.89
N TYR A 38 1.99 -1.81 1.62
CA TYR A 38 1.28 -3.06 1.43
C TYR A 38 -0.20 -2.81 1.19
N PHE A 39 -0.77 -3.54 0.24
CA PHE A 39 -2.17 -3.39 -0.14
C PHE A 39 -2.91 -4.73 -0.10
N ASN A 40 -4.09 -4.72 0.51
CA ASN A 40 -4.94 -5.88 0.65
C ASN A 40 -5.96 -5.98 -0.48
N PHE A 41 -5.53 -6.54 -1.61
CA PHE A 41 -6.39 -6.77 -2.77
C PHE A 41 -7.68 -7.55 -2.45
N GLY A 42 -7.63 -8.47 -1.47
CA GLY A 42 -8.74 -9.33 -1.08
C GLY A 42 -9.93 -8.55 -0.50
N VAL A 43 -9.66 -7.53 0.33
CA VAL A 43 -10.69 -6.63 0.87
C VAL A 43 -11.47 -5.94 -0.25
N TYR A 44 -10.79 -5.65 -1.37
CA TYR A 44 -11.38 -5.03 -2.54
C TYR A 44 -11.79 -6.03 -3.63
N GLY A 45 -11.71 -7.34 -3.39
CA GLY A 45 -12.09 -8.36 -4.38
C GLY A 45 -11.27 -8.34 -5.68
N ILE A 46 -10.04 -7.82 -5.62
CA ILE A 46 -9.14 -7.71 -6.77
C ILE A 46 -8.21 -8.93 -6.81
N GLN A 47 -7.96 -9.49 -8.00
CA GLN A 47 -6.95 -10.51 -8.19
C GLN A 47 -5.55 -9.87 -8.27
N LYS A 48 -4.63 -10.27 -7.39
CA LYS A 48 -3.29 -9.66 -7.27
C LYS A 48 -2.40 -9.82 -8.51
N ASP A 49 -2.62 -10.89 -9.30
CA ASP A 49 -1.73 -11.28 -10.39
C ASP A 49 -1.73 -10.26 -11.54
N ASP A 50 -2.75 -9.40 -11.60
CA ASP A 50 -2.88 -8.35 -12.61
C ASP A 50 -2.02 -7.10 -12.34
N VAL A 51 -1.42 -6.99 -11.15
CA VAL A 51 -0.80 -5.74 -10.65
C VAL A 51 0.70 -5.91 -10.35
N GLY A 52 1.23 -7.14 -10.42
CA GLY A 52 2.66 -7.39 -10.18
C GLY A 52 3.08 -7.17 -8.73
N ALA A 53 2.22 -7.55 -7.77
CA ALA A 53 2.50 -7.40 -6.35
C ALA A 53 3.67 -8.28 -5.88
N GLY A 54 4.38 -7.80 -4.85
CA GLY A 54 5.54 -8.47 -4.28
C GLY A 54 5.18 -9.49 -3.19
N MET A 55 6.04 -9.58 -2.17
CA MET A 55 5.85 -10.52 -1.06
C MET A 55 4.59 -10.22 -0.25
N PHE A 56 3.94 -11.28 0.22
CA PHE A 56 2.86 -11.21 1.19
C PHE A 56 3.40 -10.90 2.59
N MET A 57 2.80 -9.92 3.27
CA MET A 57 3.07 -9.58 4.67
C MET A 57 2.21 -10.44 5.59
N ASP A 58 0.91 -10.16 5.61
CA ASP A 58 -0.10 -10.84 6.42
C ASP A 58 -1.52 -10.57 5.89
N GLU A 59 -2.53 -11.15 6.53
CA GLU A 59 -3.94 -11.05 6.11
C GLU A 59 -4.55 -9.66 6.27
N TYR A 60 -3.92 -8.77 7.05
CA TYR A 60 -4.38 -7.40 7.26
C TYR A 60 -3.80 -6.47 6.19
N ALA A 61 -2.47 -6.45 6.05
CA ALA A 61 -1.76 -5.55 5.15
C ALA A 61 -1.75 -6.04 3.69
N GLY A 62 -1.74 -7.36 3.46
CA GLY A 62 -1.71 -7.94 2.13
C GLY A 62 -0.32 -7.99 1.52
N TYR A 63 -0.18 -7.49 0.29
CA TYR A 63 1.02 -7.68 -0.53
C TYR A 63 1.79 -6.38 -0.74
N TYR A 64 3.11 -6.47 -0.81
CA TYR A 64 3.97 -5.34 -1.15
C TYR A 64 3.60 -4.74 -2.51
N VAL A 65 3.53 -3.42 -2.59
CA VAL A 65 3.20 -2.70 -3.84
C VAL A 65 4.24 -1.68 -4.27
N PHE A 66 4.84 -0.94 -3.33
CA PHE A 66 5.95 -0.01 -3.60
C PHE A 66 6.63 0.42 -2.29
N SER A 67 7.70 1.20 -2.39
CA SER A 67 8.40 1.81 -1.25
C SER A 67 8.47 3.32 -1.39
N VAL A 68 8.44 4.03 -0.26
CA VAL A 68 8.64 5.48 -0.15
C VAL A 68 9.95 5.74 0.60
N HIS A 69 10.84 6.53 0.00
CA HIS A 69 12.09 6.95 0.63
C HIS A 69 11.85 8.21 1.47
N ALA A 70 11.63 8.01 2.77
CA ALA A 70 11.43 9.08 3.73
C ALA A 70 11.92 8.64 5.12
N ARG A 71 12.57 9.55 5.83
CA ARG A 71 12.89 9.36 7.26
C ARG A 71 11.60 9.27 8.06
N ASP A 72 10.81 10.35 8.01
CA ASP A 72 9.49 10.46 8.60
C ASP A 72 8.48 10.61 7.46
N LEU A 73 7.52 9.69 7.36
CA LEU A 73 6.47 9.72 6.34
C LEU A 73 5.23 10.41 6.92
N SER A 74 4.81 11.51 6.30
CA SER A 74 3.51 12.11 6.64
C SER A 74 2.38 11.42 5.91
N TRP A 75 1.19 11.49 6.50
CA TRP A 75 -0.03 10.96 5.89
C TRP A 75 -0.31 11.62 4.54
N GLU A 76 -0.22 12.95 4.43
CA GLU A 76 -0.51 13.67 3.19
C GLU A 76 0.43 13.24 2.05
N PHE A 77 1.72 13.11 2.33
CA PHE A 77 2.69 12.72 1.32
C PHE A 77 2.55 11.24 0.96
N GLY A 78 2.37 10.35 1.95
CA GLY A 78 2.18 8.93 1.70
C GLY A 78 0.90 8.64 0.93
N SER A 79 -0.22 9.26 1.31
CA SER A 79 -1.52 9.09 0.64
C SER A 79 -1.48 9.60 -0.80
N ALA A 80 -0.78 10.71 -1.08
CA ALA A 80 -0.55 11.16 -2.45
C ALA A 80 0.22 10.12 -3.30
N GLN A 81 1.29 9.53 -2.74
CA GLN A 81 2.04 8.47 -3.44
C GLN A 81 1.19 7.21 -3.66
N PHE A 82 0.32 6.88 -2.70
CA PHE A 82 -0.60 5.75 -2.82
C PHE A 82 -1.68 6.01 -3.87
N GLU A 83 -2.28 7.20 -3.90
CA GLU A 83 -3.20 7.64 -4.95
C GLU A 83 -2.58 7.51 -6.34
N GLU A 84 -1.35 8.00 -6.52
CA GLU A 84 -0.64 7.85 -7.80
C GLU A 84 -0.49 6.37 -8.20
N TRP A 85 -0.19 5.49 -7.24
CA TRP A 85 -0.10 4.06 -7.49
C TRP A 85 -1.47 3.44 -7.85
N VAL A 86 -2.54 3.80 -7.13
CA VAL A 86 -3.93 3.34 -7.38
C VAL A 86 -4.34 3.67 -8.82
N LEU A 87 -4.14 4.92 -9.24
CA LEU A 87 -4.54 5.40 -10.56
C LEU A 87 -3.68 4.78 -11.67
N LYS A 88 -2.35 4.71 -11.47
CA LYS A 88 -1.42 4.15 -12.46
C LYS A 88 -1.68 2.67 -12.76
N ASN A 89 -2.15 1.91 -11.77
CA ASN A 89 -2.40 0.48 -11.90
C ASN A 89 -3.86 0.12 -12.18
N HIS A 90 -4.70 1.13 -12.42
CA HIS A 90 -6.13 0.96 -12.68
C HIS A 90 -6.86 0.15 -11.59
N ILE A 91 -6.51 0.39 -10.33
CA ILE A 91 -7.03 -0.39 -9.19
C ILE A 91 -8.52 -0.14 -9.01
N VAL A 92 -8.98 1.10 -9.23
CA VAL A 92 -10.39 1.49 -9.13
C VAL A 92 -11.21 0.73 -10.17
N GLU A 93 -10.77 0.71 -11.44
CA GLU A 93 -11.49 0.01 -12.50
C GLU A 93 -11.55 -1.50 -12.26
N LYS A 94 -10.45 -2.10 -11.78
CA LYS A 94 -10.41 -3.51 -11.39
C LYS A 94 -11.37 -3.80 -10.23
N ALA A 95 -11.47 -2.90 -9.26
CA ALA A 95 -12.43 -3.01 -8.16
C ALA A 95 -13.88 -2.84 -8.61
N LEU A 96 -14.18 -2.26 -9.78
CA LEU A 96 -15.55 -2.16 -10.28
C LEU A 96 -15.96 -3.36 -11.15
N GLN A 97 -15.00 -4.16 -11.61
CA GLN A 97 -15.21 -5.30 -12.52
C GLN A 97 -15.38 -6.64 -11.79
N LYS A 98 -15.63 -6.62 -10.48
CA LYS A 98 -15.81 -7.80 -9.62
C LYS A 98 -16.98 -8.70 -10.06
#